data_AF-A0A7R7XNP3-F1
#
_entry.id   AF-A0A7R7XNP3-F1
#
_cell.length_a   1.000
_cell.length_b   1.000
_cell.length_c   1.000
_cell.angle_alpha   90.00
_cell.angle_beta   90.00
_cell.angle_gamma   90.00
#
_symmetry.space_group_name_H-M   'P 1'
#
loop_
_entity.id
_entity.type
_entity.pdbx_description
1 polymer ?
#
loop_
_entity_poly.entity_id
_entity_poly.type
_entity_poly.pdbx_seq_one_letter_code
_entity_poly.pdbx_strand_id
1 'polypeptide(L)'
;MGVANHDGLKFRNFLSEVTSWGALAIATGAAFTDPEVYGDSESDASSVATAQDPGALTDAIDWVFSNAGKGPWQHIDHTRIGVWGQSCGGLEAYSAGAHDDRVSHLGIFNSGQLAANDSKAVAGRLTKPVFYILGGPGDVAYPNGEQDYAFLPNATAAWKGSHTLGHSEAFDVPYAGIPGVTGRKILQWILRGDASAKDWFVGDAPHEVGYVNVTYQNLDRVHVEPIQ
;
A
#
# COMPACT_ATOMS: atom_id res chain seq x y z
N MET A 1 -1.06 -3.07 -6.57
CA MET A 1 -0.27 -3.48 -5.39
C MET A 1 1.08 -3.95 -5.88
N GLY A 2 2.15 -3.25 -5.53
CA GLY A 2 3.52 -3.65 -5.84
C GLY A 2 3.92 -4.86 -5.00
N VAL A 3 4.56 -5.86 -5.63
CA VAL A 3 4.96 -7.11 -4.98
C VAL A 3 6.44 -7.38 -5.22
N ALA A 4 7.18 -7.64 -4.15
CA ALA A 4 8.57 -8.10 -4.27
C ALA A 4 8.62 -9.47 -4.98
N ASN A 5 9.56 -9.61 -5.92
CA ASN A 5 9.82 -10.81 -6.74
C ASN A 5 8.76 -11.15 -7.80
N HIS A 6 7.88 -10.21 -8.19
CA HIS A 6 6.90 -10.39 -9.27
C HIS A 6 5.97 -11.61 -9.12
N ASP A 7 5.61 -11.99 -7.89
CA ASP A 7 4.57 -13.01 -7.64
C ASP A 7 3.23 -12.33 -7.33
N GLY A 8 2.37 -12.20 -8.34
CA GLY A 8 1.07 -11.54 -8.21
C GLY A 8 0.11 -12.22 -7.22
N LEU A 9 0.36 -13.48 -6.82
CA LEU A 9 -0.45 -14.20 -5.85
C LEU A 9 0.06 -14.12 -4.41
N LYS A 10 1.26 -13.59 -4.18
CA LYS A 10 1.87 -13.45 -2.85
C LYS A 10 0.94 -12.78 -1.84
N PHE A 11 0.14 -11.79 -2.29
CA PHE A 11 -0.80 -11.07 -1.44
C PHE A 11 -2.26 -11.48 -1.66
N ARG A 12 -2.56 -12.70 -2.14
CA ARG A 12 -3.94 -13.12 -2.42
C ARG A 12 -4.89 -12.88 -1.24
N ASN A 13 -4.47 -13.14 0.00
CA ASN A 13 -5.35 -12.97 1.17
C ASN A 13 -5.73 -11.51 1.37
N PHE A 14 -4.77 -10.60 1.20
CA PHE A 14 -4.97 -9.15 1.28
C PHE A 14 -5.82 -8.65 0.12
N LEU A 15 -5.49 -9.07 -1.10
CA LEU A 15 -6.21 -8.66 -2.31
C LEU A 15 -7.65 -9.16 -2.27
N SER A 16 -7.88 -10.41 -1.85
CA SER A 16 -9.23 -10.95 -1.68
C SER A 16 -10.02 -10.21 -0.60
N GLU A 17 -9.40 -9.89 0.53
CA GLU A 17 -10.08 -9.08 1.56
C GLU A 17 -10.49 -7.73 0.97
N VAL A 18 -9.54 -6.95 0.46
CA VAL A 18 -9.80 -5.60 -0.07
C VAL A 18 -10.83 -5.62 -1.20
N THR A 19 -10.68 -6.51 -2.18
CA THR A 19 -11.58 -6.57 -3.36
C THR A 19 -13.00 -7.02 -3.01
N SER A 20 -13.18 -7.80 -1.93
CA SER A 20 -14.52 -8.19 -1.45
C SER A 20 -15.40 -7.02 -1.02
N TRP A 21 -14.81 -5.83 -0.79
CA TRP A 21 -15.51 -4.60 -0.45
C TRP A 21 -15.79 -3.69 -1.67
N GLY A 22 -15.73 -4.26 -2.87
CA GLY A 22 -16.13 -3.60 -4.10
C GLY A 22 -15.03 -2.71 -4.66
N ALA A 23 -13.87 -3.32 -4.93
CA ALA A 23 -12.72 -2.71 -5.59
C ALA A 23 -12.15 -3.64 -6.67
N LEU A 24 -11.52 -3.06 -7.69
CA LEU A 24 -10.60 -3.78 -8.55
C LEU A 24 -9.19 -3.69 -7.96
N ALA A 25 -8.49 -4.81 -7.86
CA ALA A 25 -7.07 -4.82 -7.54
C ALA A 25 -6.27 -5.40 -8.69
N ILE A 26 -5.22 -4.67 -9.09
CA ILE A 26 -4.20 -5.15 -10.02
C ILE A 26 -2.93 -5.36 -9.20
N ALA A 27 -2.46 -6.61 -9.11
CA ALA A 27 -1.19 -6.97 -8.52
C ALA A 27 -0.13 -7.04 -9.63
N THR A 28 1.04 -6.44 -9.40
CA THR A 28 2.14 -6.53 -10.34
C THR A 28 2.86 -7.87 -10.16
N GLY A 29 3.31 -8.46 -11.27
CA GLY A 29 3.91 -9.79 -11.29
C GLY A 29 3.03 -10.89 -11.86
N ALA A 30 3.62 -12.06 -12.09
CA ALA A 30 2.94 -13.21 -12.66
C ALA A 30 1.87 -13.76 -11.70
N ALA A 31 0.68 -14.04 -12.21
CA ALA A 31 -0.38 -14.72 -11.45
C ALA A 31 -0.12 -16.23 -11.24
N PHE A 32 0.93 -16.77 -11.85
CA PHE A 32 1.38 -18.14 -11.67
C PHE A 32 2.90 -18.17 -11.81
N THR A 33 3.58 -18.64 -10.77
CA THR A 33 4.99 -19.02 -10.83
C THR A 33 5.05 -20.53 -10.91
N ASP A 34 5.63 -21.07 -11.99
CA ASP A 34 5.91 -22.50 -12.10
C ASP A 34 6.91 -22.90 -10.98
N PRO A 35 6.54 -23.82 -10.07
CA PRO A 35 7.43 -24.23 -8.99
C PRO A 35 8.74 -24.88 -9.47
N GLU A 36 8.82 -25.41 -10.69
CA GLU A 36 10.07 -25.93 -11.28
C GLU A 36 10.99 -24.83 -11.83
N VAL A 37 10.44 -23.66 -12.15
CA VAL A 37 11.21 -22.48 -12.62
C VAL A 37 11.63 -21.56 -11.46
N TYR A 38 10.92 -21.65 -10.32
CA TYR A 38 11.20 -20.88 -9.10
C TYR A 38 12.02 -21.67 -8.06
N GLY A 39 12.37 -22.92 -8.37
CA GLY A 39 13.40 -23.68 -7.64
C GLY A 39 14.79 -23.19 -8.03
N ASP A 40 15.64 -22.93 -7.03
CA ASP A 40 17.06 -22.57 -7.16
C ASP A 40 17.42 -21.14 -7.55
N SER A 41 16.80 -20.13 -6.90
CA SER A 41 17.64 -19.01 -6.44
C SER A 41 17.97 -19.27 -4.98
N GLU A 42 19.19 -19.72 -4.70
CA GLU A 42 19.73 -19.67 -3.34
C GLU A 42 19.41 -18.29 -2.77
N SER A 43 18.69 -18.28 -1.64
CA SER A 43 18.43 -17.07 -0.87
C SER A 43 19.76 -16.61 -0.27
N ASP A 44 20.59 -16.00 -1.10
CA ASP A 44 21.65 -15.15 -0.63
C ASP A 44 20.93 -13.95 0.01
N ALA A 45 20.91 -13.90 1.33
CA ALA A 45 20.33 -12.81 2.12
C ALA A 45 21.03 -11.45 1.84
N SER A 46 22.01 -11.44 0.93
CA SER A 46 22.70 -10.28 0.37
C SER A 46 22.28 -9.88 -1.05
N SER A 47 21.41 -10.66 -1.73
CA SER A 47 20.91 -10.31 -3.06
C SER A 47 19.77 -9.29 -2.96
N VAL A 48 20.16 -8.03 -3.16
CA VAL A 48 19.25 -6.88 -3.35
C VAL A 48 18.20 -7.26 -4.38
N ALA A 49 16.93 -6.96 -4.11
CA ALA A 49 15.79 -7.13 -5.00
C ALA A 49 16.12 -6.73 -6.46
N THR A 50 16.45 -7.71 -7.30
CA THR A 50 16.83 -7.48 -8.72
C THR A 50 15.63 -7.43 -9.66
N ALA A 51 14.42 -7.59 -9.13
CA ALA A 51 13.20 -7.55 -9.92
C ALA A 51 12.22 -6.52 -9.30
N GLN A 52 12.62 -5.25 -9.39
CA GLN A 52 11.76 -4.11 -9.15
C GLN A 52 11.28 -3.60 -10.49
N ASP A 53 9.96 -3.51 -10.66
CA ASP A 53 9.35 -2.97 -11.88
C ASP A 53 8.32 -1.90 -11.49
N PRO A 54 8.76 -0.70 -11.11
CA PRO A 54 7.85 0.42 -10.92
C PRO A 54 7.05 0.76 -12.19
N GLY A 55 7.54 0.37 -13.37
CA GLY A 55 6.81 0.49 -14.64
C GLY A 55 5.51 -0.30 -14.62
N ALA A 56 5.51 -1.51 -14.05
CA ALA A 56 4.31 -2.34 -13.95
C ALA A 56 3.15 -1.68 -13.17
N LEU A 57 3.44 -0.90 -12.12
CA LEU A 57 2.39 -0.15 -11.43
C LEU A 57 1.86 1.02 -12.27
N THR A 58 2.75 1.70 -13.00
CA THR A 58 2.36 2.77 -13.95
C THR A 58 1.50 2.19 -15.08
N ASP A 59 1.88 1.06 -15.65
CA ASP A 59 1.13 0.35 -16.69
C ASP A 59 -0.25 -0.09 -16.19
N ALA A 60 -0.35 -0.51 -14.92
CA ALA A 60 -1.64 -0.83 -14.31
C ALA A 60 -2.55 0.41 -14.20
N ILE A 61 -2.00 1.58 -13.86
CA ILE A 61 -2.75 2.85 -13.85
C ILE A 61 -3.21 3.19 -15.28
N ASP A 62 -2.31 3.11 -16.26
CA ASP A 62 -2.62 3.38 -17.68
C ASP A 62 -3.71 2.45 -18.21
N TRP A 63 -3.66 1.17 -17.83
CA TRP A 63 -4.67 0.19 -18.17
C TRP A 63 -6.03 0.56 -17.56
N VAL A 64 -6.09 0.93 -16.28
CA VAL A 64 -7.36 1.35 -15.64
C VAL A 64 -7.92 2.58 -16.36
N PHE A 65 -7.10 3.58 -16.65
CA PHE A 65 -7.53 4.77 -17.39
C PHE A 65 -8.10 4.44 -18.77
N SER A 66 -7.49 3.48 -19.46
CA SER A 66 -7.88 3.09 -20.82
C SER A 66 -9.15 2.23 -20.85
N ASN A 67 -9.41 1.44 -19.81
CA ASN A 67 -10.44 0.39 -19.82
C ASN A 67 -11.65 0.65 -18.91
N ALA A 68 -11.49 1.44 -17.85
CA ALA A 68 -12.58 1.77 -16.93
C ALA A 68 -13.78 2.38 -17.69
N GLY A 69 -14.99 2.01 -17.25
CA GLY A 69 -16.24 2.44 -17.89
C GLY A 69 -16.56 1.73 -19.21
N LYS A 70 -15.80 0.69 -19.62
CA LYS A 70 -15.99 0.00 -20.91
C LYS A 70 -16.17 -1.51 -20.74
N GLY A 71 -17.14 -2.07 -21.46
CA GLY A 71 -17.34 -3.52 -21.58
C GLY A 71 -17.40 -4.22 -20.21
N PRO A 72 -16.57 -5.25 -19.95
CA PRO A 72 -16.51 -5.91 -18.64
C PRO A 72 -16.16 -4.99 -17.46
N TRP A 73 -15.57 -3.83 -17.73
CA TRP A 73 -15.07 -2.87 -16.74
C TRP A 73 -15.97 -1.65 -16.59
N GLN A 74 -17.23 -1.74 -17.04
CA GLN A 74 -18.20 -0.64 -17.00
C GLN A 74 -18.49 -0.10 -15.58
N HIS A 75 -18.19 -0.89 -14.54
CA HIS A 75 -18.39 -0.51 -13.14
C HIS A 75 -17.11 -0.01 -12.45
N ILE A 76 -16.01 0.13 -13.19
CA ILE A 76 -14.76 0.65 -12.66
C ILE A 76 -14.71 2.16 -12.86
N ASP A 77 -14.40 2.91 -11.81
CA ASP A 77 -14.21 4.35 -11.81
C ASP A 77 -12.70 4.67 -11.77
N HIS A 78 -12.16 5.19 -12.87
CA HIS A 78 -10.73 5.55 -12.95
C HIS A 78 -10.36 6.82 -12.17
N THR A 79 -11.33 7.57 -11.62
CA THR A 79 -11.04 8.80 -10.86
C THR A 79 -10.60 8.49 -9.43
N ARG A 80 -10.72 7.22 -9.02
CA ARG A 80 -10.46 6.72 -7.67
C ARG A 80 -9.40 5.63 -7.73
N ILE A 81 -8.13 6.02 -7.80
CA ILE A 81 -7.00 5.09 -7.84
C ILE A 81 -6.10 5.28 -6.62
N GLY A 82 -5.71 4.18 -5.98
CA GLY A 82 -4.65 4.14 -4.96
C GLY A 82 -3.54 3.20 -5.40
N VAL A 83 -2.30 3.51 -5.02
CA VAL A 83 -1.15 2.60 -5.26
C VAL A 83 -0.50 2.20 -3.96
N TRP A 84 -0.46 0.89 -3.75
CA TRP A 84 -0.01 0.31 -2.50
C TRP A 84 1.11 -0.67 -2.77
N GLY A 85 1.96 -0.93 -1.78
CA GLY A 85 3.01 -1.93 -1.91
C GLY A 85 3.61 -2.33 -0.58
N GLN A 86 4.19 -3.53 -0.56
CA GLN A 86 4.89 -4.09 0.60
C GLN A 86 6.36 -4.29 0.31
N SER A 87 7.22 -4.07 1.31
CA SER A 87 8.68 -4.16 1.15
C SER A 87 9.16 -3.33 -0.04
N CYS A 88 9.90 -3.90 -0.99
CA CYS A 88 10.35 -3.21 -2.19
C CYS A 88 9.18 -2.67 -3.04
N GLY A 89 8.02 -3.35 -3.04
CA GLY A 89 6.80 -2.86 -3.68
C GLY A 89 6.32 -1.51 -3.14
N GLY A 90 6.67 -1.14 -1.90
CA GLY A 90 6.39 0.21 -1.37
C GLY A 90 7.24 1.29 -2.06
N LEU A 91 8.47 0.98 -2.46
CA LEU A 91 9.31 1.86 -3.30
C LEU A 91 8.67 2.03 -4.69
N GLU A 92 8.13 0.94 -5.26
CA GLU A 92 7.37 1.00 -6.51
C GLU A 92 6.11 1.86 -6.36
N ALA A 93 5.40 1.76 -5.23
CA ALA A 93 4.22 2.58 -4.95
C ALA A 93 4.57 4.08 -4.86
N TYR A 94 5.71 4.44 -4.27
CA TYR A 94 6.21 5.81 -4.33
C TYR A 94 6.52 6.24 -5.77
N SER A 95 7.25 5.42 -6.51
CA SER A 95 7.66 5.72 -7.89
C SER A 95 6.47 5.96 -8.82
N ALA A 96 5.47 5.08 -8.78
CA ALA A 96 4.27 5.19 -9.60
C ALA A 96 3.27 6.24 -9.08
N GLY A 97 3.23 6.48 -7.76
CA GLY A 97 2.14 7.22 -7.13
C GLY A 97 2.45 8.65 -6.70
N ALA A 98 3.68 8.95 -6.28
CA ALA A 98 3.97 10.20 -5.57
C ALA A 98 3.68 11.45 -6.43
N HIS A 99 3.89 11.35 -7.75
CA HIS A 99 3.79 12.47 -8.69
C HIS A 99 2.78 12.25 -9.84
N ASP A 100 2.01 11.16 -9.83
CA ASP A 100 0.99 10.89 -10.86
C ASP A 100 -0.38 11.42 -10.43
N ASP A 101 -0.86 12.53 -10.98
CA ASP A 101 -2.13 13.18 -10.58
C ASP A 101 -3.37 12.28 -10.62
N ARG A 102 -3.29 11.12 -11.30
CA ARG A 102 -4.36 10.11 -11.35
C ARG A 102 -4.49 9.30 -10.06
N VAL A 103 -3.43 9.26 -9.26
CA VAL A 103 -3.36 8.50 -8.00
C VAL A 103 -3.76 9.41 -6.84
N SER A 104 -4.78 8.99 -6.10
CA SER A 104 -5.35 9.72 -4.96
C SER A 104 -4.58 9.57 -3.65
N HIS A 105 -3.94 8.41 -3.41
CA HIS A 105 -3.23 8.13 -2.16
C HIS A 105 -2.25 6.95 -2.30
N LEU A 106 -1.32 6.86 -1.33
CA LEU A 106 -0.33 5.79 -1.23
C LEU A 106 -0.55 4.93 0.02
N GLY A 107 -0.30 3.63 -0.12
CA GLY A 107 -0.31 2.66 0.97
C GLY A 107 1.03 1.96 1.07
N ILE A 108 1.79 2.23 2.13
CA ILE A 108 3.15 1.76 2.34
C ILE A 108 3.12 0.72 3.48
N PHE A 109 3.23 -0.55 3.13
CA PHE A 109 3.13 -1.66 4.08
C PHE A 109 4.53 -2.25 4.34
N ASN A 110 4.99 -2.32 5.58
CA ASN A 110 6.28 -2.91 5.97
C ASN A 110 7.41 -2.50 5.00
N SER A 111 7.52 -1.19 4.77
CA SER A 111 8.33 -0.59 3.72
C SER A 111 8.73 0.85 4.09
N GLY A 112 9.67 1.39 3.34
CA GLY A 112 10.09 2.78 3.32
C GLY A 112 11.34 2.95 2.46
N GLN A 113 11.75 4.19 2.22
CA GLN A 113 12.98 4.47 1.47
C GLN A 113 14.21 3.91 2.18
N LEU A 114 15.16 3.38 1.41
CA LEU A 114 16.32 2.65 1.95
C LEU A 114 17.37 3.57 2.57
N ALA A 115 17.39 4.85 2.19
CA ALA A 115 18.32 5.84 2.71
C ALA A 115 17.59 7.13 3.11
N ALA A 116 18.12 7.79 4.14
CA ALA A 116 17.54 9.04 4.67
C ALA A 116 17.42 10.16 3.63
N ASN A 117 18.38 10.24 2.70
CA ASN A 117 18.32 11.21 1.61
C ASN A 117 17.15 10.92 0.66
N ASP A 118 16.84 9.65 0.43
CA ASP A 118 15.72 9.24 -0.41
C ASP A 118 14.39 9.48 0.32
N SER A 119 14.30 9.19 1.62
CA SER A 119 13.14 9.58 2.44
C SER A 119 12.87 11.07 2.33
N LYS A 120 13.90 11.90 2.49
CA LYS A 120 13.77 13.36 2.37
C LYS A 120 13.40 13.81 0.95
N ALA A 121 13.96 13.18 -0.08
CA ALA A 121 13.73 13.56 -1.47
C ALA A 121 12.37 13.09 -2.01
N VAL A 122 11.88 11.96 -1.53
CA VAL A 122 10.65 11.30 -2.00
C VAL A 122 9.51 11.57 -1.02
N ALA A 123 9.53 10.98 0.18
CA ALA A 123 8.47 11.17 1.17
C ALA A 123 8.38 12.64 1.62
N GLY A 124 9.52 13.32 1.79
CA GLY A 124 9.59 14.73 2.16
C GLY A 124 9.06 15.72 1.11
N ARG A 125 8.62 15.23 -0.06
CA ARG A 125 7.96 16.04 -1.09
C ARG A 125 6.54 15.57 -1.40
N LEU A 126 6.03 14.58 -0.66
CA LEU A 126 4.72 14.01 -0.92
C LEU A 126 3.61 14.98 -0.54
N THR A 127 2.71 15.26 -1.49
CA THR A 127 1.54 16.14 -1.29
C THR A 127 0.24 15.38 -1.08
N LYS A 128 0.26 14.06 -1.29
CA LYS A 128 -0.91 13.18 -1.27
C LYS A 128 -1.09 12.49 0.09
N PRO A 129 -2.31 12.08 0.43
CA PRO A 129 -2.55 11.19 1.56
C PRO A 129 -1.68 9.92 1.49
N VAL A 130 -1.08 9.55 2.62
CA VAL A 130 -0.23 8.35 2.73
C VAL A 130 -0.51 7.58 4.01
N PHE A 131 -0.54 6.25 3.90
CA PHE A 131 -0.79 5.35 5.01
C PHE A 131 0.39 4.41 5.19
N TYR A 132 1.06 4.48 6.35
CA TYR A 132 2.14 3.58 6.73
C TYR A 132 1.62 2.51 7.68
N ILE A 133 1.76 1.25 7.28
CA ILE A 133 1.43 0.09 8.10
C ILE A 133 2.75 -0.62 8.37
N LEU A 134 3.26 -0.56 9.60
CA LEU A 134 4.62 -1.00 9.91
C LEU A 134 4.64 -2.23 10.83
N GLY A 135 5.58 -3.15 10.57
CA GLY A 135 5.72 -4.43 11.26
C GLY A 135 6.27 -4.37 12.67
N GLY A 136 6.63 -3.17 13.14
CA GLY A 136 7.23 -2.91 14.45
C GLY A 136 8.73 -3.13 14.47
N PRO A 137 9.39 -2.93 15.62
CA PRO A 137 10.85 -2.96 15.72
C PRO A 137 11.54 -4.25 15.26
N GLY A 138 10.83 -5.37 15.16
CA GLY A 138 11.34 -6.64 14.63
C GLY A 138 11.27 -6.76 13.10
N ASP A 139 10.62 -5.82 12.41
CA ASP A 139 10.57 -5.75 10.94
C ASP A 139 11.79 -4.98 10.40
N VAL A 140 12.48 -5.57 9.42
CA VAL A 140 13.64 -4.98 8.75
C VAL A 140 13.35 -3.62 8.11
N ALA A 141 12.11 -3.40 7.66
CA ALA A 141 11.70 -2.15 7.01
C ALA A 141 11.10 -1.12 7.96
N TYR A 142 10.90 -1.46 9.24
CA TYR A 142 10.36 -0.55 10.24
C TYR A 142 11.12 0.79 10.35
N PRO A 143 12.46 0.82 10.46
CA PRO A 143 13.18 2.10 10.55
C PRO A 143 13.00 2.96 9.30
N ASN A 144 12.83 2.34 8.13
CA ASN A 144 12.62 3.05 6.86
C ASN A 144 11.27 3.76 6.85
N GLY A 145 10.19 3.06 7.23
CA GLY A 145 8.85 3.64 7.30
C GLY A 145 8.71 4.71 8.38
N GLU A 146 9.36 4.52 9.53
CA GLU A 146 9.48 5.54 10.58
C GLU A 146 10.18 6.81 10.06
N GLN A 147 11.27 6.63 9.31
CA GLN A 147 12.04 7.72 8.73
C GLN A 147 11.25 8.47 7.64
N ASP A 148 10.60 7.75 6.74
CA ASP A 148 9.72 8.34 5.71
C ASP A 148 8.65 9.22 6.35
N TYR A 149 7.94 8.70 7.36
CA TYR A 149 6.91 9.44 8.08
C TYR A 149 7.47 10.72 8.74
N ALA A 150 8.65 10.65 9.33
CA ALA A 150 9.30 11.78 9.98
C ALA A 150 9.73 12.89 9.00
N PHE A 151 9.97 12.56 7.73
CA PHE A 151 10.34 13.53 6.70
C PHE A 151 9.14 14.18 6.01
N LEU A 152 7.92 13.68 6.20
CA LEU A 152 6.73 14.22 5.54
C LEU A 152 6.56 15.72 5.81
N PRO A 153 6.16 16.51 4.81
CA PRO A 153 5.73 17.87 5.06
C PRO A 153 4.62 17.92 6.11
N ASN A 154 4.67 18.90 7.01
CA ASN A 154 3.62 19.11 8.02
C ASN A 154 2.24 19.37 7.41
N ALA A 155 2.14 19.64 6.10
CA ALA A 155 0.87 19.82 5.41
C ALA A 155 0.25 18.50 4.90
N THR A 156 1.05 17.44 4.80
CA THR A 156 0.66 16.16 4.18
C THR A 156 -0.25 15.39 5.12
N ALA A 157 -1.38 14.92 4.60
CA ALA A 157 -2.27 14.00 5.32
C ALA A 157 -1.58 12.64 5.44
N ALA A 158 -1.39 12.16 6.67
CA ALA A 158 -0.72 10.89 6.87
C ALA A 158 -1.21 10.16 8.11
N TRP A 159 -1.25 8.84 8.00
CA TRP A 159 -1.51 7.93 9.11
C TRP A 159 -0.38 6.91 9.17
N LYS A 160 0.08 6.58 10.38
CA LYS A 160 1.07 5.54 10.65
C LYS A 160 0.59 4.69 11.80
N GLY A 161 0.53 3.38 11.58
CA GLY A 161 0.30 2.38 12.61
C GLY A 161 1.40 1.35 12.61
N SER A 162 1.91 1.01 13.79
CA SER A 162 2.86 -0.08 13.98
C SER A 162 2.25 -1.21 14.81
N HIS A 163 2.40 -2.45 14.34
CA HIS A 163 2.07 -3.69 15.05
C HIS A 163 3.35 -4.48 15.37
N THR A 164 3.27 -5.68 15.94
CA THR A 164 4.45 -6.48 16.36
C THR A 164 4.65 -7.81 15.61
N LEU A 165 3.94 -8.01 14.50
CA LEU A 165 3.96 -9.25 13.69
C LEU A 165 5.11 -9.31 12.66
N GLY A 166 6.06 -8.38 12.68
CA GLY A 166 7.19 -8.39 11.75
C GLY A 166 6.80 -8.15 10.29
N HIS A 167 7.65 -8.60 9.36
CA HIS A 167 7.63 -8.17 7.96
C HIS A 167 6.50 -8.77 7.10
N SER A 168 6.14 -10.04 7.34
CA SER A 168 5.22 -10.77 6.44
C SER A 168 4.09 -11.51 7.16
N GLU A 169 4.26 -11.89 8.43
CA GLU A 169 3.33 -12.81 9.11
C GLU A 169 1.88 -12.31 9.10
N ALA A 170 1.69 -10.99 9.17
CA ALA A 170 0.39 -10.37 9.14
C ALA A 170 -0.37 -10.56 7.80
N PHE A 171 0.32 -10.83 6.68
CA PHE A 171 -0.29 -11.06 5.37
C PHE A 171 -0.67 -12.53 5.12
N ASP A 172 0.00 -13.47 5.80
CA ASP A 172 -0.14 -14.90 5.54
C ASP A 172 -1.38 -15.53 6.20
N VAL A 173 -1.98 -14.83 7.16
CA VAL A 173 -3.21 -15.25 7.83
C VAL A 173 -4.46 -15.01 6.96
N PRO A 174 -5.59 -15.70 7.23
CA PRO A 174 -6.86 -15.43 6.55
C PRO A 174 -7.22 -13.94 6.59
N TYR A 175 -7.69 -13.42 5.45
CA TYR A 175 -8.04 -12.00 5.25
C TYR A 175 -6.87 -11.02 5.51
N ALA A 176 -5.63 -11.51 5.55
CA ALA A 176 -4.42 -10.74 5.82
C ALA A 176 -4.47 -9.90 7.10
N GLY A 177 -5.21 -10.35 8.12
CA GLY A 177 -5.16 -9.81 9.49
C GLY A 177 -5.19 -8.28 9.56
N ILE A 178 -4.18 -7.70 10.24
CA ILE A 178 -4.04 -6.25 10.44
C ILE A 178 -3.92 -5.49 9.09
N PRO A 179 -3.03 -5.88 8.14
CA PRO A 179 -2.97 -5.28 6.81
C PRO A 179 -4.30 -5.31 6.07
N GLY A 180 -5.02 -6.44 6.04
CA GLY A 180 -6.28 -6.57 5.30
C GLY A 180 -7.39 -5.70 5.88
N VAL A 181 -7.55 -5.70 7.22
CA VAL A 181 -8.50 -4.81 7.90
C VAL A 181 -8.20 -3.35 7.60
N THR A 182 -6.93 -2.95 7.64
CA THR A 182 -6.51 -1.57 7.39
C THR A 182 -6.66 -1.19 5.93
N GLY A 183 -6.25 -2.05 5.00
CA GLY A 183 -6.44 -1.86 3.56
C GLY A 183 -7.91 -1.69 3.20
N ARG A 184 -8.80 -2.51 3.78
CA ARG A 184 -10.25 -2.33 3.67
C ARG A 184 -10.70 -0.96 4.18
N LYS A 185 -10.20 -0.50 5.34
CA LYS A 185 -10.58 0.81 5.90
C LYS A 185 -10.12 1.96 5.03
N ILE A 186 -8.93 1.87 4.44
CA ILE A 186 -8.43 2.86 3.46
C ILE A 186 -9.32 2.86 2.22
N LEU A 187 -9.65 1.68 1.68
CA LEU A 187 -10.56 1.51 0.55
C LEU A 187 -11.93 2.16 0.84
N GLN A 188 -12.54 1.82 1.98
CA GLN A 188 -13.84 2.38 2.40
C GLN A 188 -13.77 3.90 2.48
N TRP A 189 -12.74 4.43 3.12
CA TRP A 189 -12.61 5.88 3.28
C TRP A 189 -12.34 6.60 1.97
N ILE A 190 -11.21 6.30 1.33
CA ILE A 190 -10.67 7.13 0.24
C ILE A 190 -11.33 6.79 -1.10
N LEU A 191 -11.40 5.51 -1.44
CA LEU A 191 -11.87 5.09 -2.77
C LEU A 191 -13.38 4.98 -2.81
N ARG A 192 -14.02 4.46 -1.76
CA ARG A 192 -15.50 4.35 -1.70
C ARG A 192 -16.17 5.64 -1.25
N GLY A 193 -15.41 6.59 -0.73
CA GLY A 193 -15.93 7.87 -0.28
C GLY A 193 -16.73 7.83 1.00
N ASP A 194 -16.53 6.80 1.84
CA ASP A 194 -17.15 6.72 3.16
C ASP A 194 -16.38 7.59 4.15
N ALA A 195 -16.82 8.84 4.31
CA ALA A 195 -16.20 9.77 5.26
C ALA A 195 -16.23 9.26 6.72
N SER A 196 -17.17 8.39 7.09
CA SER A 196 -17.25 7.83 8.46
C SER A 196 -16.12 6.82 8.74
N ALA A 197 -15.54 6.21 7.71
CA ALA A 197 -14.41 5.29 7.87
C ALA A 197 -13.16 5.97 8.42
N LYS A 198 -13.07 7.31 8.33
CA LYS A 198 -12.03 8.12 8.99
C LYS A 198 -11.97 7.89 10.49
N ASP A 199 -13.12 7.69 11.16
CA ASP A 199 -13.21 7.56 12.61
C ASP A 199 -12.38 6.37 13.12
N TRP A 200 -12.24 5.32 12.31
CA TRP A 200 -11.36 4.21 12.62
C TRP A 200 -9.89 4.63 12.69
N PHE A 201 -9.43 5.56 11.86
CA PHE A 201 -8.02 5.99 11.83
C PHE A 201 -7.64 6.97 12.94
N VAL A 202 -8.61 7.73 13.46
CA VAL A 202 -8.38 8.77 14.48
C VAL A 202 -8.80 8.36 15.89
N GLY A 203 -9.54 7.25 16.03
CA GLY A 203 -9.98 6.67 17.30
C GLY A 203 -9.15 5.47 17.77
N ASP A 204 -9.70 4.73 18.73
CA ASP A 204 -9.00 3.62 19.40
C ASP A 204 -9.11 2.28 18.66
N ALA A 205 -10.01 2.16 17.69
CA ALA A 205 -10.26 0.93 16.93
C ALA A 205 -9.03 0.25 16.31
N PRO A 206 -7.94 0.96 15.90
CA PRO A 206 -6.73 0.29 15.44
C PRO A 206 -6.04 -0.52 16.54
N HIS A 207 -6.10 -0.08 17.80
CA HIS A 207 -5.50 -0.82 18.92
C HIS A 207 -6.24 -2.13 19.18
N GLU A 208 -7.56 -2.17 18.96
CA GLU A 208 -8.37 -3.38 19.09
C GLU A 208 -7.98 -4.47 18.10
N VAL A 209 -7.42 -4.09 16.94
CA VAL A 209 -6.94 -5.06 15.93
C VAL A 209 -5.46 -5.42 16.10
N GLY A 210 -4.73 -4.78 17.02
CA GLY A 210 -3.35 -5.14 17.38
C GLY A 210 -2.27 -4.12 16.99
N TYR A 211 -2.65 -2.89 16.64
CA TYR A 211 -1.68 -1.80 16.58
C TYR A 211 -1.23 -1.40 17.99
N VAL A 212 0.08 -1.23 18.18
CA VAL A 212 0.69 -0.82 19.47
C VAL A 212 1.09 0.64 19.50
N ASN A 213 1.28 1.25 18.33
CA ASN A 213 1.55 2.68 18.19
C ASN A 213 0.79 3.21 16.97
N VAL A 214 0.03 4.29 17.14
CA VAL A 214 -0.70 4.97 16.08
C VAL A 214 -0.39 6.45 16.15
N THR A 215 -0.06 7.04 15.01
CA THR A 215 0.18 8.48 14.86
C THR A 215 -0.43 8.96 13.55
N TYR A 216 -1.00 10.15 13.54
CA TYR A 216 -1.55 10.74 12.32
C TYR A 216 -1.40 12.26 12.30
N GLN A 217 -1.45 12.83 11.10
CA GLN A 217 -1.43 14.27 10.86
C GLN A 217 -2.36 14.63 9.69
N ASN A 218 -3.06 15.76 9.80
CA ASN A 218 -3.85 16.40 8.74
C ASN A 218 -4.90 15.51 8.04
N LEU A 219 -5.43 14.48 8.70
CA LEU A 219 -6.44 13.59 8.11
C LEU A 219 -7.80 14.28 7.86
N ASP A 220 -8.03 15.45 8.46
CA ASP A 220 -9.14 16.36 8.19
C ASP A 220 -9.07 17.07 6.84
N ARG A 221 -7.88 17.14 6.23
CA ARG A 221 -7.68 17.71 4.89
C ARG A 221 -8.03 16.75 3.76
N VAL A 222 -8.31 15.49 4.11
CA VAL A 222 -8.75 14.47 3.15
C VAL A 222 -10.25 14.59 2.97
N HIS A 223 -10.66 15.08 1.81
CA HIS A 223 -12.04 15.15 1.40
C HIS A 223 -12.33 14.06 0.38
N VAL A 224 -13.44 13.35 0.58
CA VAL A 224 -13.83 12.22 -0.25
C VAL A 224 -15.25 12.42 -0.75
N GLU A 225 -15.50 12.01 -1.98
CA GLU A 225 -16.83 12.04 -2.57
C GLU A 225 -17.45 10.64 -2.49
N PRO A 226 -18.66 10.47 -1.91
CA PRO A 226 -19.34 9.19 -1.92
C PRO A 226 -19.51 8.63 -3.35
N ILE A 227 -19.43 7.31 -3.50
CA ILE A 227 -19.83 6.66 -4.76
C ILE A 227 -21.34 6.89 -4.98
N GLN A 228 -21.73 7.15 -6.24
CA GLN A 228 -23.12 7.33 -6.67
C GLN A 228 -23.86 6.01 -6.90
#